data_AF-A0A8H2K9R8-F1
#
_entry.id   AF-A0A8H2K9R8-F1
#
_cell.length_a   1.000
_cell.length_b   1.000
_cell.length_c   1.000
_cell.angle_alpha   90.00
_cell.angle_beta   90.00
_cell.angle_gamma   90.00
#
_symmetry.space_group_name_H-M   'P 1'
#
loop_
_entity.id
_entity.type
_entity.pdbx_description
1 polymer ?
#
loop_
_entity_poly.entity_id
_entity_poly.type
_entity_poly.pdbx_seq_one_letter_code
_entity_poly.pdbx_strand_id
1 'polypeptide(L)' 'MSANSNTSIPSDRDVLEGTGRHPDEWFAFLDIAGATTWQRPQIAGWFVTNADHLSSEWAESIAARYAAARGLAQAE' A
#
# COMPACT_ATOMS: atom_id res chain seq x y z
N MET A 1 11.99 -24.33 2.05
CA MET A 1 12.10 -23.26 3.05
C MET A 1 10.69 -22.88 3.48
N SER A 2 10.35 -23.05 4.76
CA SER A 2 9.00 -22.85 5.29
C SER A 2 8.71 -21.36 5.54
N ALA A 3 7.52 -20.95 5.10
CA ALA A 3 6.74 -19.73 5.41
C ALA A 3 7.44 -18.62 6.21
N ASN A 4 7.77 -17.51 5.55
CA ASN A 4 8.01 -16.25 6.23
C ASN A 4 6.75 -15.38 6.11
N SER A 5 5.75 -15.70 6.93
CA SER A 5 4.60 -14.81 7.20
C SER A 5 5.12 -13.60 7.98
N ASN A 6 5.85 -12.71 7.31
CA ASN A 6 6.36 -11.50 7.91
C ASN A 6 5.22 -10.48 7.97
N THR A 7 4.36 -10.59 8.97
CA THR A 7 3.36 -9.58 9.37
C THR A 7 4.04 -8.29 9.91
N SER A 8 5.27 -8.01 9.48
CA SER A 8 5.98 -6.78 9.79
C SER A 8 5.68 -5.81 8.67
N ILE A 9 4.88 -4.80 9.00
CA ILE A 9 4.62 -3.67 8.11
C ILE A 9 5.99 -3.16 7.61
N PRO A 10 6.27 -3.15 6.30
CA PRO A 10 7.57 -2.73 5.77
C PRO A 10 7.86 -1.30 6.20
N SER A 11 9.12 -0.96 6.50
CA SER A 11 9.51 0.40 6.91
C SER A 11 9.47 1.37 5.74
N ASP A 12 9.60 2.68 5.98
CA ASP A 12 9.61 3.68 4.89
C ASP A 12 10.75 3.46 3.91
N ARG A 13 11.90 3.06 4.44
CA ARG A 13 13.06 2.67 3.65
C ARG A 13 12.77 1.44 2.78
N ASP A 14 12.12 0.41 3.32
CA ASP A 14 11.79 -0.81 2.58
C ASP A 14 10.84 -0.50 1.42
N VAL A 15 9.83 0.36 1.65
CA VAL A 15 8.91 0.81 0.60
C VAL A 15 9.64 1.59 -0.48
N LEU A 16 10.57 2.49 -0.10
CA LEU A 16 11.39 3.23 -1.06
C LEU A 16 12.29 2.31 -1.87
N GLU A 17 12.98 1.36 -1.23
CA GLU A 17 13.86 0.40 -1.91
C GLU A 17 13.07 -0.58 -2.78
N GLY A 18 11.86 -0.98 -2.35
CA GLY A 18 11.03 -1.96 -3.04
C GLY A 18 10.11 -1.40 -4.13
N THR A 19 9.69 -0.13 -4.02
CA THR A 19 8.77 0.51 -4.98
C THR A 19 9.38 1.72 -5.69
N GLY A 20 10.60 2.11 -5.32
CA GLY A 20 11.28 3.28 -5.88
C GLY A 20 10.72 4.62 -5.40
N ARG A 21 9.73 4.62 -4.50
CA ARG A 21 9.03 5.82 -4.04
C ARG A 21 8.73 5.77 -2.55
N HIS A 22 8.79 6.93 -1.88
CA HIS A 22 8.51 7.03 -0.44
C HIS A 22 7.02 6.73 -0.16
N PRO A 23 6.68 6.08 0.97
CA PRO A 23 5.28 5.81 1.32
C PRO A 23 4.44 7.08 1.43
N ASP A 24 4.99 8.18 1.96
CA ASP A 24 4.26 9.47 1.99
C ASP A 24 3.87 9.98 0.61
N GLU A 25 4.70 9.77 -0.41
CA GLU A 25 4.35 10.15 -1.77
C GLU A 25 3.21 9.27 -2.30
N TRP A 26 3.25 7.96 -2.02
CA TRP A 26 2.13 7.07 -2.33
C TRP A 26 0.85 7.49 -1.63
N PHE A 27 0.93 7.86 -0.35
CA PHE A 27 -0.22 8.32 0.41
C PHE A 27 -0.77 9.62 -0.18
N ALA A 28 0.09 10.56 -0.59
CA ALA A 28 -0.35 11.77 -1.27
C ALA A 28 -1.07 11.47 -2.59
N PHE A 29 -0.59 10.52 -3.40
CA PHE A 29 -1.30 10.11 -4.61
C PHE A 29 -2.67 9.49 -4.30
N LEU A 30 -2.75 8.66 -3.26
CA LEU A 30 -3.98 8.05 -2.80
C LEU A 30 -4.96 9.10 -2.24
N ASP A 31 -4.51 10.07 -1.46
CA ASP A 31 -5.33 11.17 -0.95
C ASP A 31 -5.87 12.04 -2.10
N ILE A 32 -5.04 12.38 -3.09
CA ILE A 32 -5.46 13.12 -4.29
C ILE A 32 -6.48 12.32 -5.10
N ALA A 33 -6.34 11.00 -5.17
CA ALA A 33 -7.28 10.12 -5.84
C ALA A 33 -8.60 9.90 -5.06
N GLY A 34 -8.69 10.39 -3.81
CA GLY A 34 -9.86 10.21 -2.95
C GLY A 34 -9.94 8.84 -2.28
N ALA A 35 -8.80 8.15 -2.14
CA ALA A 35 -8.71 6.81 -1.57
C ALA A 35 -9.05 6.73 -0.08
N THR A 36 -9.24 7.86 0.60
CA THR A 36 -9.74 7.92 1.99
C THR A 36 -11.13 7.30 2.16
N THR A 37 -11.87 7.11 1.08
CA THR A 37 -13.19 6.45 1.09
C THR A 37 -13.15 5.04 0.51
N TRP A 38 -11.99 4.60 0.03
CA TRP A 38 -11.84 3.33 -0.66
C TRP A 38 -11.60 2.18 0.32
N GLN A 39 -12.06 1.00 -0.07
CA GLN A 39 -11.70 -0.24 0.60
C GLN A 39 -10.32 -0.70 0.15
N ARG A 40 -9.62 -1.48 0.98
CA ARG A 40 -8.30 -2.05 0.66
C ARG A 40 -8.18 -2.67 -0.74
N PRO A 41 -9.12 -3.51 -1.22
CA PRO A 41 -9.03 -4.06 -2.58
C PRO A 41 -9.07 -2.99 -3.68
N GLN A 42 -9.78 -1.88 -3.46
CA GLN A 42 -9.80 -0.76 -4.43
C GLN A 42 -8.48 -0.01 -4.44
N ILE A 43 -7.87 0.18 -3.27
CA ILE A 43 -6.54 0.81 -3.15
C ILE A 43 -5.49 -0.07 -3.84
N ALA A 44 -5.49 -1.39 -3.61
CA ALA A 44 -4.59 -2.32 -4.29
C ALA A 44 -4.80 -2.32 -5.82
N GLY A 45 -6.05 -2.32 -6.30
CA GLY A 45 -6.36 -2.23 -7.73
C GLY A 45 -5.92 -0.92 -8.38
N TRP A 46 -5.90 0.18 -7.64
CA TRP A 46 -5.38 1.45 -8.12
C TRP A 46 -3.89 1.37 -8.43
N PHE A 47 -3.10 0.66 -7.61
CA PHE A 47 -1.68 0.43 -7.88
C PHE A 47 -1.46 -0.41 -9.14
N VAL A 48 -2.26 -1.44 -9.38
CA VAL A 48 -2.17 -2.23 -10.63
C VAL A 48 -2.40 -1.35 -11.87
N THR A 49 -3.24 -0.32 -11.76
CA THR A 49 -3.58 0.58 -12.87
C THR A 49 -2.61 1.75 -13.01
N ASN A 50 -2.05 2.26 -11.91
CA ASN A 50 -1.24 3.50 -11.89
C ASN A 50 0.26 3.24 -11.65
N ALA A 51 0.64 2.01 -11.29
CA ALA A 51 1.99 1.62 -10.94
C ALA A 51 2.31 0.21 -11.51
N ASP A 52 2.56 0.12 -12.81
CA ASP A 52 2.89 -1.14 -13.51
C ASP A 52 4.12 -1.89 -12.96
N HIS A 53 5.05 -1.20 -12.30
CA HIS A 53 6.25 -1.83 -11.71
C HIS A 53 6.00 -2.43 -10.32
N LEU A 54 4.84 -2.16 -9.74
CA LEU A 54 4.54 -2.46 -8.35
C LEU A 54 3.91 -3.85 -8.25
N SER A 55 4.59 -4.77 -7.58
CA SER A 55 4.07 -6.13 -7.39
C SER A 55 2.83 -6.13 -6.48
N SER A 56 1.93 -7.10 -6.66
CA SER A 56 0.69 -7.20 -5.88
C SER A 56 0.94 -7.20 -4.37
N GLU A 57 2.01 -7.84 -3.88
CA GLU A 57 2.37 -7.85 -2.45
C GLU A 57 2.74 -6.45 -1.93
N TRP A 58 3.43 -5.64 -2.74
CA TRP A 58 3.75 -4.25 -2.39
C TRP A 58 2.50 -3.37 -2.41
N ALA A 59 1.60 -3.60 -3.38
CA ALA A 59 0.33 -2.89 -3.44
C ALA A 59 -0.53 -3.16 -2.18
N GLU A 60 -0.63 -4.41 -1.74
CA GLU A 60 -1.33 -4.78 -0.50
C GLU A 60 -0.65 -4.19 0.74
N SER A 61 0.70 -4.21 0.79
CA SER A 61 1.46 -3.65 1.91
C SER A 61 1.26 -2.13 2.04
N ILE A 62 1.33 -1.38 0.94
CA ILE A 62 1.10 0.06 0.93
C ILE A 62 -0.36 0.37 1.24
N ALA A 63 -1.31 -0.40 0.69
CA ALA A 63 -2.74 -0.25 0.99
C ALA A 63 -3.02 -0.46 2.49
N ALA A 64 -2.42 -1.47 3.11
CA ALA A 64 -2.56 -1.73 4.54
C ALA A 64 -1.97 -0.58 5.39
N ARG A 65 -0.79 -0.06 5.02
CA ARG A 65 -0.17 1.09 5.71
C ARG A 65 -1.00 2.36 5.57
N TYR A 66 -1.47 2.66 4.37
CA TYR A 66 -2.33 3.81 4.10
C TYR A 66 -3.62 3.73 4.91
N ALA A 67 -4.28 2.57 4.89
CA ALA A 67 -5.48 2.33 5.68
C ALA A 67 -5.22 2.53 7.19
N ALA A 68 -4.13 1.99 7.72
CA ALA A 68 -3.75 2.19 9.12
C ALA A 68 -3.47 3.66 9.45
N ALA A 69 -2.74 4.38 8.59
CA ALA A 69 -2.40 5.79 8.77
C ALA A 69 -3.62 6.73 8.71
N ARG A 70 -4.63 6.37 7.90
CA ARG A 70 -5.87 7.13 7.74
C ARG A 70 -7.02 6.63 8.63
N GLY A 71 -6.78 5.60 9.45
CA GLY A 71 -7.80 5.01 10.31
C GLY A 71 -8.95 4.34 9.55
N LEU A 72 -8.71 3.90 8.31
CA LEU A 72 -9.71 3.22 7.49
C LEU A 72 -9.97 1.83 8.08
N ALA A 73 -11.22 1.57 8.42
CA ALA A 73 -11.64 0.30 8.97
C ALA A 73 -11.29 -0.83 8.00
N GLN A 74 -10.80 -1.92 8.59
CA GLN A 74 -10.52 -3.19 7.93
C GLN A 74 -11.87 -3.82 7.52
N ALA A 75 -12.53 -3.30 6.48
CA ALA A 75 -13.65 -4.04 5.89
C ALA A 75 -13.05 -5.34 5.31
N GLU A 76 -13.24 -6.44 6.04
CA GLU A 76 -13.03 -7.83 5.60
C GLU A 76 -14.02 -8.21 4.51
#